data_AF-A0A848WTP4-F1
#
_entry.id   AF-A0A848WTP4-F1
#
_cell.length_a   1.000
_cell.length_b   1.000
_cell.length_c   1.000
_cell.angle_alpha   90.00
_cell.angle_beta   90.00
_cell.angle_gamma   90.00
#
_symmetry.space_group_name_H-M   'P 1'
#
loop_
_entity.id
_entity.type
_entity.pdbx_description
1 polymer ?
#
loop_
_entity_poly.entity_id
_entity_poly.type
_entity_poly.pdbx_seq_one_letter_code
_entity_poly.pdbx_strand_id
1 'polypeptide(L)'
;LAHFCADFAADDHSADPWTFLIKVIGTDGATRFSYRDWVENKPGVVHSHTWSAYEHHIRNEVADFVDCMQTGRPAPSTIDDAIVCQRIIEGAAQSIAERREVSL
;
A
#
# COMPACT_ATOMS: atom_id res chain seq x y z
N LEU A 1 11.90 -9.45 -7.19
CA LEU A 1 12.42 -8.72 -6.01
C LEU A 1 11.51 -7.53 -5.77
N ALA A 2 11.09 -7.31 -4.52
CA ALA A 2 10.28 -6.15 -4.13
C ALA A 2 10.98 -5.42 -2.98
N HIS A 3 10.88 -4.09 -2.96
CA HIS A 3 11.38 -3.26 -1.87
C HIS A 3 10.20 -2.52 -1.26
N PHE A 4 9.91 -2.80 0.01
CA PHE A 4 8.88 -2.12 0.79
C PHE A 4 9.54 -1.17 1.76
N CYS A 5 9.10 0.07 1.76
CA CYS A 5 9.59 1.10 2.66
C CYS A 5 8.41 1.97 3.09
N ALA A 6 8.43 2.35 4.37
CA ALA A 6 7.47 3.27 4.95
C ALA A 6 8.21 4.13 5.97
N ASP A 7 7.85 5.41 6.04
CA ASP A 7 8.40 6.35 7.01
C ASP A 7 7.28 7.28 7.49
N PHE A 8 7.30 7.56 8.80
CA PHE A 8 6.41 8.51 9.47
C PHE A 8 7.20 9.56 10.28
N ALA A 9 8.53 9.53 10.22
CA ALA A 9 9.41 10.39 11.00
C ALA A 9 9.52 11.81 10.43
N ALA A 10 9.24 12.00 9.14
CA ALA A 10 9.30 13.30 8.47
C ALA A 10 8.26 13.43 7.35
N ASP A 11 7.73 14.64 7.18
CA ASP A 11 6.96 15.01 5.99
C ASP A 11 7.94 15.31 4.84
N ASP A 12 7.79 14.60 3.71
CA ASP A 12 8.57 14.85 2.51
C ASP A 12 7.98 16.04 1.74
N HIS A 13 8.71 17.16 1.72
CA HIS A 13 8.34 18.38 0.98
C HIS A 13 9.10 18.53 -0.35
N SER A 14 9.72 17.46 -0.84
CA SER A 14 10.50 17.49 -2.08
C SER A 14 9.64 17.60 -3.34
N ALA A 15 10.31 17.76 -4.48
CA ALA A 15 9.69 17.73 -5.80
C ALA A 15 9.20 16.34 -6.24
N ASP A 16 9.32 15.30 -5.39
CA ASP A 16 8.68 13.98 -5.58
C ASP A 16 8.47 13.27 -4.22
N PRO A 17 7.49 13.71 -3.40
CA PRO A 17 7.35 13.26 -2.04
C PRO A 17 6.87 11.83 -1.98
N TRP A 18 7.45 11.08 -1.05
CA TRP A 18 7.13 9.68 -0.85
C TRP A 18 5.84 9.49 -0.07
N THR A 19 4.73 9.67 -0.78
CA THR A 19 3.39 9.64 -0.20
C THR A 19 2.81 8.22 -0.20
N PHE A 20 2.53 7.71 -1.41
CA PHE A 20 2.31 6.32 -1.72
C PHE A 20 2.78 6.13 -3.16
N LEU A 21 3.82 5.31 -3.37
CA LEU A 21 4.44 5.11 -4.67
C LEU A 21 4.59 3.62 -4.94
N ILE A 22 4.08 3.18 -6.08
CA ILE A 22 4.36 1.85 -6.63
C ILE A 22 5.15 2.06 -7.92
N LYS A 23 6.28 1.34 -8.05
CA LYS A 23 7.05 1.29 -9.30
C LYS A 23 7.28 -0.17 -9.67
N VAL A 24 6.91 -0.52 -10.89
CA VAL A 24 7.11 -1.87 -11.44
C VAL A 24 8.07 -1.74 -12.62
N ILE A 25 9.12 -2.56 -12.61
CA ILE A 25 10.11 -2.64 -13.68
C ILE A 25 10.06 -4.06 -14.23
N GLY A 26 9.66 -4.18 -15.50
CA GLY A 26 9.60 -5.42 -16.25
C GLY A 26 10.64 -5.46 -17.37
N THR A 27 10.67 -6.57 -18.10
CA THR A 27 11.60 -6.78 -19.23
C THR A 27 11.32 -5.83 -20.40
N ASP A 28 10.06 -5.47 -20.61
CA ASP A 28 9.61 -4.67 -21.76
C ASP A 28 9.25 -3.22 -21.40
N GLY A 29 9.52 -2.79 -20.16
CA GLY A 29 9.26 -1.42 -19.74
C GLY A 29 9.06 -1.26 -18.24
N ALA A 30 8.62 -0.07 -17.85
CA ALA A 30 8.33 0.25 -16.45
C ALA A 30 7.07 1.11 -16.35
N THR A 31 6.38 0.98 -15.22
CA THR A 31 5.25 1.84 -14.86
C THR A 31 5.41 2.33 -13.43
N ARG A 32 4.81 3.49 -13.13
CA ARG A 32 4.72 4.02 -11.78
C ARG A 32 3.32 4.53 -11.50
N PHE A 33 2.90 4.40 -10.25
CA PHE A 33 1.68 4.98 -9.71
C PHE A 33 2.03 5.74 -8.44
N SER A 34 1.53 6.97 -8.30
CA SER A 34 1.74 7.78 -7.09
C SER A 34 0.45 8.46 -6.68
N TYR A 35 0.18 8.51 -5.39
CA TYR A 35 -0.92 9.33 -4.87
C TYR A 35 -0.69 10.83 -5.06
N ARG A 36 0.53 11.27 -5.38
CA ARG A 36 0.81 12.69 -5.64
C ARG A 36 -0.16 13.32 -6.66
N ASP A 37 -0.65 12.55 -7.63
CA ASP A 37 -1.61 13.03 -8.62
C ASP A 37 -2.97 13.45 -7.99
N TRP A 38 -3.23 13.08 -6.72
CA TRP A 38 -4.49 13.26 -5.98
C TRP A 38 -4.30 13.88 -4.57
N VAL A 39 -3.08 14.31 -4.22
CA VAL A 39 -2.80 14.95 -2.92
C VAL A 39 -3.16 16.42 -2.95
N GLU A 40 -4.00 16.82 -2.00
CA GLU A 40 -4.32 18.23 -1.78
C GLU A 40 -3.58 18.75 -0.56
N ASN A 41 -2.83 19.85 -0.73
CA ASN A 41 -2.26 20.63 0.38
C ASN A 41 -3.36 21.46 1.05
N LYS A 42 -4.32 20.77 1.67
CA LYS A 42 -5.39 21.36 2.48
C LYS A 42 -5.34 20.74 3.87
N PRO A 43 -5.47 21.53 4.95
CA PRO A 43 -5.52 21.02 6.31
C PRO A 43 -6.63 19.97 6.45
N GLY A 44 -6.26 18.72 6.66
CA GLY A 44 -7.18 17.65 7.01
C GLY A 44 -7.44 17.64 8.52
N VAL A 45 -8.58 17.10 8.95
CA VAL A 45 -8.94 17.03 10.38
C VAL A 45 -8.08 16.02 11.15
N VAL A 46 -7.43 15.07 10.45
CA VAL A 46 -6.74 13.90 11.05
C VAL A 46 -5.32 13.61 10.52
N HIS A 47 -4.89 14.26 9.44
CA HIS A 47 -3.57 14.04 8.81
C HIS A 47 -2.97 15.36 8.33
N SER A 48 -1.63 15.45 8.23
CA SER A 48 -0.91 16.60 7.67
C SER A 48 -1.31 16.92 6.23
N HIS A 49 -1.88 15.94 5.52
CA HIS A 49 -2.38 16.02 4.16
C HIS A 49 -3.76 15.36 4.02
N THR A 50 -4.55 15.81 3.04
CA THR A 50 -5.84 15.18 2.71
C THR A 50 -5.63 14.16 1.58
N TRP A 51 -5.74 12.88 1.90
CA TRP A 51 -5.58 11.78 0.95
C TRP A 51 -6.91 11.38 0.29
N SER A 52 -7.37 12.19 -0.66
CA SER A 52 -8.68 12.02 -1.32
C SER A 52 -8.87 10.65 -2.02
N ALA A 53 -7.77 10.01 -2.43
CA ALA A 53 -7.79 8.69 -3.05
C ALA A 53 -8.31 7.58 -2.10
N TYR A 54 -8.00 7.63 -0.81
CA TYR A 54 -8.39 6.56 0.14
C TYR A 54 -9.90 6.39 0.23
N GLU A 55 -10.66 7.48 0.22
CA GLU A 55 -12.13 7.40 0.25
C GLU A 55 -12.65 6.59 -0.95
N HIS A 56 -12.07 6.80 -2.13
CA HIS A 56 -12.44 6.08 -3.33
C HIS A 56 -12.07 4.59 -3.23
N HIS A 57 -10.89 4.27 -2.68
CA HIS A 57 -10.48 2.89 -2.44
C HIS A 57 -11.44 2.17 -1.49
N ILE A 58 -11.78 2.78 -0.35
CA ILE A 58 -12.70 2.20 0.64
C ILE A 58 -14.09 1.98 0.02
N ARG A 59 -14.62 2.98 -0.69
CA ARG A 59 -15.93 2.85 -1.36
C ARG A 59 -15.94 1.73 -2.39
N ASN A 60 -14.88 1.62 -3.20
CA ASN A 60 -14.77 0.58 -4.22
C ASN A 60 -14.61 -0.81 -3.60
N GLU A 61 -13.81 -0.95 -2.54
CA GLU A 61 -13.63 -2.21 -1.82
C GLU A 61 -14.94 -2.70 -1.21
N VAL A 62 -15.68 -1.83 -0.53
CA VAL A 62 -16.98 -2.19 0.07
C VAL A 62 -17.99 -2.56 -1.02
N ALA A 63 -18.02 -1.82 -2.13
CA ALA A 63 -18.91 -2.16 -3.26
C ALA A 63 -18.57 -3.52 -3.87
N ASP A 64 -17.28 -3.83 -4.09
CA ASP A 64 -16.81 -5.11 -4.62
C ASP A 64 -17.12 -6.27 -3.67
N PHE A 65 -16.97 -6.05 -2.36
CA PHE A 65 -17.33 -7.04 -1.35
C PHE A 65 -18.83 -7.37 -1.37
N VAL A 66 -19.69 -6.36 -1.47
CA VAL A 66 -21.15 -6.57 -1.58
C VAL A 66 -21.48 -7.36 -2.85
N ASP A 67 -20.84 -7.04 -3.99
CA ASP A 67 -21.00 -7.79 -5.25
C ASP A 67 -20.58 -9.26 -5.10
N CYS A 68 -19.44 -9.53 -4.47
CA CYS A 68 -19.00 -10.89 -4.17
C CYS A 68 -20.06 -11.68 -3.37
N MET A 69 -20.63 -11.05 -2.34
CA MET A 69 -21.68 -11.66 -1.50
C MET A 69 -22.98 -11.92 -2.28
N GLN A 70 -23.35 -11.04 -3.20
CA GLN A 70 -24.58 -11.17 -3.99
C GLN A 70 -24.46 -12.21 -5.11
N THR A 71 -23.30 -12.28 -5.75
CA THR A 71 -23.07 -13.13 -6.93
C THR A 71 -22.47 -14.49 -6.58
N GLY A 72 -21.91 -14.64 -5.38
CA GLY A 72 -21.12 -15.81 -5.00
C GLY A 72 -19.73 -15.85 -5.65
N ARG A 73 -19.31 -14.78 -6.36
CA ARG A 73 -17.95 -14.64 -6.88
C ARG A 73 -16.97 -14.59 -5.69
N PRO A 74 -15.82 -15.28 -5.76
CA PRO A 74 -14.80 -15.18 -4.71
C PRO A 74 -14.23 -13.76 -4.64
N ALA A 75 -14.00 -13.29 -3.41
CA ALA A 75 -13.29 -12.04 -3.17
C ALA A 75 -11.85 -12.15 -3.70
N PRO A 76 -11.29 -11.07 -4.27
CA PRO A 76 -9.93 -11.07 -4.81
C PRO A 76 -8.84 -11.15 -3.73
N SER A 77 -9.18 -10.86 -2.47
CA SER A 77 -8.31 -10.97 -1.31
C SER A 77 -8.98 -11.85 -0.25
N THR A 78 -8.22 -12.76 0.32
CA THR A 78 -8.67 -13.79 1.26
C THR A 78 -7.89 -13.74 2.57
N ILE A 79 -8.29 -14.56 3.55
CA ILE A 79 -7.53 -14.68 4.80
C ILE A 79 -6.13 -15.25 4.57
N ASP A 80 -5.93 -16.09 3.56
CA ASP A 80 -4.62 -16.65 3.24
C ASP A 80 -3.66 -15.56 2.72
N ASP A 81 -4.18 -14.61 1.95
CA ASP A 81 -3.40 -13.43 1.53
C ASP A 81 -2.96 -12.59 2.75
N ALA A 82 -3.85 -12.40 3.72
CA ALA A 82 -3.53 -11.72 4.97
C ALA A 82 -2.45 -12.46 5.78
N ILE A 83 -2.50 -13.79 5.82
CA ILE A 83 -1.48 -14.63 6.49
C ILE A 83 -0.11 -14.46 5.80
N VAL A 84 -0.08 -14.41 4.46
CA VAL A 84 1.16 -14.15 3.72
C VAL A 84 1.73 -12.78 4.07
N CYS A 85 0.88 -11.74 4.11
CA CYS A 85 1.29 -10.40 4.54
C CYS A 85 1.86 -10.39 5.96
N GLN A 86 1.21 -11.09 6.90
CA GLN A 86 1.68 -11.21 8.28
C GLN A 86 3.07 -11.86 8.36
N ARG A 87 3.30 -12.95 7.62
CA ARG A 87 4.61 -13.60 7.57
C ARG A 87 5.71 -12.68 7.04
N ILE A 88 5.41 -11.86 6.03
CA ILE A 88 6.35 -10.85 5.52
C ILE A 88 6.71 -9.84 6.62
N ILE A 89 5.72 -9.34 7.36
CA ILE A 89 5.93 -8.37 8.46
C ILE A 89 6.81 -8.98 9.56
N GLU A 90 6.50 -10.19 10.00
CA GLU A 90 7.26 -10.91 11.02
C GLU A 90 8.68 -11.24 10.54
N GLY A 91 8.84 -11.68 9.29
CA GLY A 91 10.14 -11.92 8.68
C GLY A 91 10.99 -10.65 8.59
N ALA A 92 10.38 -9.49 8.31
CA ALA A 92 11.07 -8.21 8.34
C ALA A 92 11.55 -7.84 9.76
N ALA A 93 10.69 -8.03 10.77
CA ALA A 93 11.06 -7.82 12.17
C ALA A 93 12.20 -8.73 12.61
N GLN A 94 12.16 -10.01 12.24
CA GLN A 94 13.24 -10.97 12.51
C GLN A 94 14.54 -10.57 11.80
N SER A 95 14.46 -10.19 10.51
CA SER A 95 15.61 -9.74 9.72
C SER A 95 16.32 -8.55 10.37
N ILE A 96 15.55 -7.58 10.90
CA ILE A 96 16.09 -6.43 11.63
C ILE A 96 16.81 -6.86 12.91
N ALA A 97 16.19 -7.73 13.70
CA ALA A 97 16.75 -8.19 14.98
C ALA A 97 18.04 -9.01 14.79
N GLU A 98 18.08 -9.87 13.78
CA GLU A 98 19.17 -10.82 13.55
C GLU A 98 20.21 -10.33 12.53
N ARG A 99 19.92 -9.23 11.83
CA ARG A 99 20.76 -8.63 10.77
C ARG A 99 21.12 -9.61 9.66
N ARG A 100 20.15 -10.40 9.19
CA ARG A 100 20.32 -11.38 8.12
C ARG A 100 19.08 -11.51 7.25
N GLU A 101 19.24 -12.13 6.09
CA GLU A 101 18.12 -12.57 5.27
C GLU A 101 17.30 -13.66 5.99
N VAL A 102 15.97 -13.60 5.83
CA VAL A 102 15.00 -14.55 6.37
C VAL A 102 14.20 -15.13 5.21
N SER A 103 14.16 -16.46 5.10
CA SER A 103 13.28 -17.16 4.16
C SER A 103 11.87 -17.22 4.75
N LEU A 104 10.88 -16.89 3.92
CA LEU A 104 9.46 -16.91 4.30
C LEU A 104 8.85 -18.27 4.04
#